data_AF-A0A1H3XKI7-F1
#
_entry.id   AF-A0A1H3XKI7-F1
#
_cell.length_a   1.000
_cell.length_b   1.000
_cell.length_c   1.000
_cell.angle_alpha   90.00
_cell.angle_beta   90.00
_cell.angle_gamma   90.00
#
_symmetry.space_group_name_H-M   'P 1'
#
loop_
_entity.id
_entity.type
_entity.pdbx_description
1 polymer ?
#
loop_
_entity_poly.entity_id
_entity_poly.type
_entity_poly.pdbx_seq_one_letter_code
_entity_poly.pdbx_strand_id
1 'polypeptide(L)'
;MILNEEAEQAVLGAILLDDAVMEKSKLKGEYFHLQRHQKIFAAIAKVHQLGEPVTLVTVTTELGKDIDAVGGVGYLSQLAASIPTLETFEHQQRLVLEALRYRKQ
;
A
#
# COMPACT_ATOMS: atom_id res chain seq x y z
N MET A 1 20.22 3.88 7.65
CA MET A 1 18.95 4.63 7.61
C MET A 1 17.97 3.71 6.91
N ILE A 2 17.17 2.95 7.66
CA ILE A 2 16.28 1.95 7.04
C ILE A 2 15.19 2.72 6.31
N LEU A 3 15.11 2.45 5.02
CA LEU A 3 14.36 3.24 4.09
C LEU A 3 12.91 2.73 4.07
N ASN A 4 12.07 3.41 4.85
CA ASN A 4 10.69 3.03 5.09
C ASN A 4 9.75 3.45 3.93
N GLU A 5 10.11 4.49 3.16
CA GLU A 5 9.30 4.95 2.03
C GLU A 5 9.28 3.94 0.88
N GLU A 6 10.43 3.50 0.35
CA GLU A 6 10.46 2.48 -0.71
C GLU A 6 9.81 1.16 -0.25
N ALA A 7 9.93 0.80 1.05
CA ALA A 7 9.27 -0.39 1.57
C ALA A 7 7.74 -0.27 1.57
N GLU A 8 7.22 0.88 2.00
CA GLU A 8 5.78 1.17 1.93
C GLU A 8 5.29 1.24 0.49
N GLN A 9 6.03 1.91 -0.39
CA GLN A 9 5.72 1.99 -1.82
C GLN A 9 5.68 0.60 -2.44
N ALA A 10 6.65 -0.24 -2.09
CA ALA A 10 6.75 -1.59 -2.60
C ALA A 10 5.58 -2.48 -2.16
N VAL A 11 5.17 -2.37 -0.90
CA VAL A 11 3.99 -3.06 -0.38
C VAL A 11 2.72 -2.62 -1.11
N LEU A 12 2.50 -1.30 -1.23
CA LEU A 12 1.32 -0.77 -1.91
C LEU A 12 1.31 -1.14 -3.39
N GLY A 13 2.45 -1.04 -4.06
CA GLY A 13 2.63 -1.41 -5.45
C GLY A 13 2.35 -2.89 -5.70
N ALA A 14 2.85 -3.77 -4.82
CA ALA A 14 2.61 -5.22 -4.92
C ALA A 14 1.12 -5.56 -4.81
N ILE A 15 0.39 -4.92 -3.89
CA ILE A 15 -1.06 -5.14 -3.73
C ILE A 15 -1.86 -4.59 -4.92
N LEU A 16 -1.44 -3.45 -5.48
CA LEU A 16 -2.08 -2.87 -6.66
C LEU A 16 -1.80 -3.67 -7.95
N LEU A 17 -0.68 -4.40 -7.99
CA LEU A 17 -0.30 -5.26 -9.11
C LEU A 17 -1.07 -6.59 -9.09
N ASP A 18 -1.26 -7.17 -7.90
CA ASP A 18 -1.96 -8.42 -7.70
C ASP A 18 -2.72 -8.39 -6.36
N ASP A 19 -4.05 -8.39 -6.43
CA ASP A 19 -4.91 -8.28 -5.25
C ASP A 19 -4.78 -9.50 -4.33
N ALA A 20 -4.35 -10.66 -4.83
CA ALA A 20 -4.11 -11.86 -4.01
C ALA A 20 -2.96 -11.66 -3.01
N VAL A 21 -2.13 -10.64 -3.20
CA VAL A 21 -1.12 -10.22 -2.22
C VAL A 21 -1.78 -9.64 -0.97
N MET A 22 -2.94 -9.00 -1.11
CA MET A 22 -3.69 -8.44 0.02
C MET A 22 -4.11 -9.53 1.01
N GLU A 23 -4.53 -10.71 0.53
CA GLU A 23 -4.88 -11.87 1.35
C GLU A 23 -3.71 -12.35 2.24
N LYS A 24 -2.47 -12.19 1.75
CA LYS A 24 -1.24 -12.56 2.47
C LYS A 24 -0.73 -11.44 3.39
N SER A 25 -1.25 -10.23 3.22
CA SER A 25 -0.85 -9.06 3.97
C SER A 25 -1.31 -9.13 5.42
N LYS A 26 -0.40 -8.82 6.35
CA LYS A 26 -0.71 -8.66 7.79
C LYS A 26 -0.70 -7.20 8.21
N LEU A 27 -0.67 -6.29 7.25
CA LEU A 27 -0.53 -4.87 7.48
C LEU A 27 -1.89 -4.20 7.76
N LYS A 28 -1.84 -3.08 8.48
CA LYS A 28 -2.96 -2.18 8.68
C LYS A 28 -2.56 -0.78 8.22
N GLY A 29 -3.53 0.06 7.87
CA GLY A 29 -3.27 1.44 7.44
C GLY A 29 -2.40 2.20 8.44
N GLU A 30 -2.62 2.01 9.74
CA GLU A 30 -1.82 2.62 10.82
C GLU A 30 -0.33 2.21 10.87
N TYR A 31 0.07 1.16 10.15
CA TYR A 31 1.46 0.69 10.15
C TYR A 31 2.34 1.48 9.18
N PHE A 32 1.73 2.18 8.23
CA PHE A 32 2.43 3.05 7.30
C PHE A 32 2.80 4.37 7.99
N HIS A 33 3.97 4.91 7.68
CA HIS A 33 4.43 6.19 8.18
C HIS A 33 3.78 7.36 7.46
N LEU A 34 3.71 7.28 6.13
CA LEU A 34 3.26 8.41 5.34
C LEU A 34 1.74 8.44 5.32
N GLN A 35 1.14 9.57 5.70
CA GLN A 35 -0.33 9.70 5.72
C GLN A 35 -0.95 9.35 4.37
N ARG A 36 -0.30 9.71 3.25
CA ARG A 36 -0.74 9.30 1.92
C ARG A 36 -0.82 7.77 1.77
N HIS A 37 0.16 7.04 2.29
CA HIS A 37 0.19 5.58 2.24
C HIS A 37 -0.82 4.94 3.19
N GLN A 38 -1.03 5.53 4.37
CA GLN A 38 -2.09 5.10 5.28
C GLN A 38 -3.47 5.19 4.58
N LYS A 39 -3.75 6.30 3.88
CA LYS A 39 -4.98 6.50 3.11
C LYS A 39 -5.12 5.51 1.96
N ILE A 40 -4.06 5.32 1.17
CA ILE A 40 -4.07 4.36 0.06
C ILE A 40 -4.35 2.95 0.57
N PHE A 41 -3.67 2.51 1.64
CA PHE A 41 -3.90 1.19 2.20
C PHE A 41 -5.31 1.03 2.78
N ALA A 42 -5.85 2.07 3.43
CA ALA A 42 -7.22 2.05 3.94
C ALA A 42 -8.24 1.88 2.81
N ALA A 43 -8.06 2.56 1.68
CA ALA A 43 -8.89 2.40 0.50
C ALA A 43 -8.78 0.98 -0.08
N ILE A 44 -7.56 0.47 -0.26
CA ILE A 44 -7.28 -0.92 -0.67
C ILE A 44 -8.02 -1.92 0.22
N ALA A 45 -7.87 -1.78 1.54
CA ALA A 45 -8.47 -2.69 2.51
C ALA A 45 -10.00 -2.64 2.47
N LYS A 46 -10.59 -1.47 2.23
CA LYS A 46 -12.03 -1.32 2.11
C LYS A 46 -12.56 -1.96 0.82
N VAL A 47 -11.92 -1.72 -0.33
CA VAL A 47 -12.26 -2.39 -1.60
C VAL A 47 -12.22 -3.91 -1.44
N HIS A 48 -11.14 -4.43 -0.83
CA HIS A 48 -11.00 -5.86 -0.56
C HIS A 48 -12.10 -6.39 0.38
N GLN A 49 -12.46 -5.66 1.43
CA GLN A 49 -13.55 -6.02 2.35
C GLN A 49 -14.93 -6.05 1.68
N LEU A 50 -15.14 -5.24 0.65
CA LEU A 50 -16.36 -5.24 -0.16
C LEU A 50 -16.42 -6.41 -1.14
N GLY A 51 -15.36 -7.24 -1.22
CA GLY A 51 -15.26 -8.35 -2.17
C GLY A 51 -14.99 -7.88 -3.60
N GLU A 52 -14.57 -6.63 -3.78
CA GLU A 52 -14.21 -6.09 -5.08
C GLU A 52 -12.72 -6.31 -5.37
N PRO A 53 -12.35 -6.54 -6.63
CA PRO A 53 -10.94 -6.71 -7.01
C PRO A 53 -10.17 -5.42 -6.73
N VAL A 54 -9.05 -5.53 -6.02
CA VAL A 54 -8.18 -4.38 -5.74
C VAL A 54 -7.40 -4.03 -7.00
N THR A 55 -7.81 -2.95 -7.66
CA THR A 55 -7.19 -2.46 -8.90
C THR A 55 -7.02 -0.95 -8.80
N LEU A 56 -6.21 -0.37 -9.69
CA LEU A 56 -6.07 1.08 -9.79
C LEU A 56 -7.43 1.79 -9.90
N VAL A 57 -8.36 1.25 -10.69
CA VAL A 57 -9.69 1.85 -10.90
C VAL A 57 -10.55 1.78 -9.64
N THR A 58 -10.60 0.64 -8.97
CA THR A 58 -11.43 0.48 -7.76
C THR A 58 -10.87 1.29 -6.60
N VAL A 59 -9.55 1.33 -6.43
CA VAL A 59 -8.88 2.12 -5.39
C VAL A 59 -9.03 3.62 -5.64
N THR A 60 -8.88 4.08 -6.88
CA THR A 60 -9.10 5.51 -7.21
C THR A 60 -10.56 5.92 -7.01
N THR A 61 -11.51 5.04 -7.33
CA THR A 61 -12.94 5.26 -7.09
C THR A 61 -13.23 5.36 -5.60
N GLU A 62 -12.68 4.45 -4.79
CA GLU A 62 -12.83 4.46 -3.33
C GLU A 62 -12.19 5.70 -2.69
N LEU A 63 -11.03 6.15 -3.18
CA LEU A 63 -10.39 7.39 -2.71
C LEU A 63 -11.22 8.62 -3.03
N GLY A 64 -11.92 8.65 -4.17
CA GLY A 64 -12.79 9.76 -4.55
C GLY A 64 -12.08 11.11 -4.45
N LYS A 65 -12.56 12.00 -3.57
CA LYS A 65 -11.98 13.33 -3.32
C LYS A 65 -10.62 13.32 -2.62
N ASP A 66 -10.24 12.22 -1.97
CA ASP A 66 -8.95 12.07 -1.29
C ASP A 66 -7.82 11.72 -2.27
N ILE A 67 -8.12 11.49 -3.55
CA ILE A 67 -7.13 11.11 -4.57
C ILE A 67 -6.02 12.17 -4.73
N ASP A 68 -6.37 13.46 -4.71
CA ASP A 68 -5.40 14.56 -4.79
C ASP A 68 -4.48 14.59 -3.56
N ALA A 69 -5.01 14.25 -2.38
CA ALA A 69 -4.24 14.23 -1.13
C ALA A 69 -3.21 13.09 -1.08
N VAL A 70 -3.33 12.07 -1.94
CA VAL A 70 -2.38 10.96 -2.04
C VAL A 70 -1.42 11.06 -3.22
N GLY A 71 -1.50 12.13 -4.02
CA GLY A 71 -0.65 12.35 -5.19
C GLY A 71 -1.30 12.03 -6.54
N GLY A 72 -2.61 11.80 -6.56
CA GLY A 72 -3.38 11.57 -7.77
C GLY A 72 -3.27 10.14 -8.30
N VAL A 73 -3.99 9.88 -9.39
CA VAL A 73 -3.94 8.60 -10.12
C VAL A 73 -2.50 8.28 -10.57
N GLY A 74 -1.75 9.30 -11.00
CA GLY A 74 -0.37 9.13 -11.44
C GLY A 74 0.56 8.56 -10.38
N TYR A 75 0.37 8.92 -9.10
CA TYR A 75 1.17 8.33 -8.02
C TYR A 75 0.85 6.86 -7.81
N LEU A 76 -0.42 6.47 -7.79
CA LEU A 76 -0.83 5.07 -7.68
C LEU A 76 -0.30 4.23 -8.85
N SER A 77 -0.32 4.77 -10.07
CA SER A 77 0.29 4.11 -11.23
C SER A 77 1.80 3.93 -11.07
N GLN A 78 2.51 4.92 -10.51
CA GLN A 78 3.93 4.80 -10.21
C GLN A 78 4.21 3.72 -9.16
N LEU A 79 3.39 3.61 -8.11
CA LEU A 79 3.53 2.54 -7.11
C LEU A 79 3.43 1.16 -7.77
N ALA A 80 2.39 0.93 -8.57
CA ALA A 80 2.20 -0.33 -9.29
C ALA A 80 3.38 -0.63 -10.24
N ALA A 81 3.92 0.39 -10.92
CA ALA A 81 5.03 0.25 -11.85
C ALA A 81 6.41 0.12 -11.17
N SER A 82 6.55 0.53 -9.91
CA SER A 82 7.82 0.49 -9.17
C SER A 82 8.24 -0.91 -8.73
N ILE A 83 7.34 -1.89 -8.82
CA ILE A 83 7.60 -3.24 -8.35
C ILE A 83 8.00 -4.16 -9.52
N PRO A 84 9.24 -4.67 -9.52
CA PRO A 84 9.69 -5.59 -10.56
C PRO A 84 9.13 -7.01 -10.34
N THR A 85 8.96 -7.45 -9.09
CA THR A 85 8.45 -8.78 -8.74
C THR A 85 7.69 -8.76 -7.41
N LEU A 86 6.70 -9.65 -7.27
CA LEU A 86 5.95 -9.83 -6.02
C LEU A 86 6.72 -10.62 -4.95
N GLU A 87 7.81 -11.29 -5.33
CA GLU A 87 8.62 -12.12 -4.42
C GLU A 87 9.23 -11.31 -3.27
N THR A 88 9.50 -10.03 -3.48
CA THR A 88 10.03 -9.15 -2.44
C THR A 88 8.98 -8.73 -1.40
N PHE A 89 7.69 -8.96 -1.65
CA PHE A 89 6.60 -8.47 -0.80
C PHE A 89 6.79 -8.86 0.67
N GLU A 90 7.11 -10.12 0.96
CA GLU A 90 7.29 -10.58 2.34
C GLU A 90 8.46 -9.88 3.04
N HIS A 91 9.54 -9.59 2.32
CA HIS A 91 10.67 -8.85 2.85
C HIS A 91 10.29 -7.40 3.14
N GLN A 92 9.61 -6.73 2.20
CA GLN A 92 9.19 -5.33 2.36
C GLN A 92 8.14 -5.17 3.48
N GLN A 93 7.18 -6.09 3.58
CA GLN A 93 6.24 -6.14 4.69
C GLN A 93 6.95 -6.24 6.05
N ARG A 94 8.01 -7.07 6.15
CA ARG A 94 8.81 -7.17 7.38
C ARG A 94 9.48 -5.85 7.74
N LEU A 95 10.01 -5.12 6.76
CA LEU A 95 10.63 -3.81 6.99
C LEU A 95 9.63 -2.78 7.51
N VAL A 96 8.41 -2.74 6.95
CA VAL A 96 7.33 -1.85 7.44
C VAL A 96 6.95 -2.19 8.90
N LEU A 97 6.82 -3.48 9.21
CA LEU A 97 6.53 -3.93 10.58
C LEU A 97 7.68 -3.63 11.57
N GLU A 98 8.92 -3.76 11.12
CA GLU A 98 10.09 -3.45 11.93
C GLU A 98 10.19 -1.95 12.22
N ALA A 99 9.97 -1.10 11.22
CA ALA A 99 9.92 0.35 11.39
C ALA A 99 8.81 0.79 12.37
N LEU A 100 7.65 0.12 12.35
CA LEU A 100 6.58 0.35 13.33
C LEU A 100 7.01 0.04 14.76
N ARG A 101 7.80 -1.03 14.98
CA ARG A 101 8.28 -1.41 16.32
C ARG A 101 9.20 -0.34 16.91
N TYR A 102 10.10 0.22 16.10
CA TYR A 102 11.00 1.29 16.53
C TYR A 102 10.29 2.61 16.86
N ARG A 103 9.09 2.84 16.32
CA ARG A 103 8.26 4.03 16.65
C ARG A 103 7.53 3.94 17.98
N LYS A 104 7.27 2.73 18.47
CA LYS A 104 6.51 2.50 19.71
C LYS A 104 7.40 2.39 20.94
N GLN A 105 8.72 2.52 20.79
CA GLN A 105 9.70 2.68 21.87
C GLN A 105 10.04 4.16 22.06
#